data_AF-A0A0V0WA08-F1
#
_entry.id   AF-A0A0V0WA08-F1
#
_cell.length_a   1.000
_cell.length_b   1.000
_cell.length_c   1.000
_cell.angle_alpha   90.00
_cell.angle_beta   90.00
_cell.angle_gamma   90.00
#
_symmetry.space_group_name_H-M   'P 1'
#
loop_
_entity.id
_entity.type
_entity.pdbx_description
1 polymer ?
#
loop_
_entity_poly.entity_id
_entity_poly.type
_entity_poly.pdbx_seq_one_letter_code
_entity_poly.pdbx_strand_id
1 'polypeptide(L)' 'MSNLVYYFFMDKLSNLDSMVEDYKEKTNFILSMLHCHSALTENQRQLIISLLNQIREVEVRLIQERALILHYI' A
#
# COMPACT_ATOMS: atom_id res chain seq x y z
N MET A 1 -18.56 -19.64 -11.02
CA MET A 1 -18.03 -18.46 -11.71
C MET A 1 -17.99 -18.71 -13.21
N SER A 2 -18.38 -17.78 -14.08
CA SER A 2 -18.06 -17.91 -15.51
C SER A 2 -16.56 -17.69 -15.73
N ASN A 3 -15.97 -18.31 -16.77
CA ASN A 3 -14.54 -18.13 -17.08
C ASN A 3 -14.18 -16.64 -17.25
N LEU A 4 -15.08 -15.84 -17.83
CA LEU A 4 -14.87 -14.40 -17.99
C LEU A 4 -14.75 -13.67 -16.64
N VAL A 5 -15.64 -13.97 -15.69
CA VAL A 5 -15.64 -13.36 -14.35
C VAL A 5 -14.39 -13.77 -13.58
N TYR A 6 -13.97 -15.03 -13.71
CA TYR A 6 -12.72 -15.51 -13.11
C TYR A 6 -11.49 -14.77 -13.65
N TYR A 7 -11.34 -14.66 -14.97
CA TYR A 7 -10.20 -13.93 -15.56
C TYR A 7 -10.21 -12.44 -15.21
N PHE A 8 -11.38 -11.81 -15.14
CA PHE A 8 -11.51 -10.42 -14.67
C PHE A 8 -10.96 -10.25 -13.25
N PHE A 9 -11.35 -11.14 -12.33
CA PHE A 9 -10.86 -11.05 -10.95
C PHE A 9 -9.37 -11.38 -10.84
N MET A 10 -8.84 -12.31 -11.64
CA MET A 10 -7.40 -12.62 -11.66
C MET A 10 -6.54 -11.45 -12.16
N ASP A 11 -6.97 -10.77 -13.22
CA ASP A 11 -6.29 -9.56 -13.70
C ASP A 11 -6.30 -8.45 -12.63
N LYS A 12 -7.47 -8.23 -12.02
CA LYS A 12 -7.61 -7.26 -10.93
C LYS A 12 -6.74 -7.61 -9.72
N LEU A 13 -6.64 -8.89 -9.37
CA LEU A 13 -5.79 -9.38 -8.28
C LEU A 13 -4.31 -9.11 -8.57
N SER A 14 -3.85 -9.40 -9.79
CA SER A 14 -2.47 -9.12 -10.21
C SER A 14 -2.15 -7.62 -10.13
N ASN A 15 -3.07 -6.76 -10.54
CA ASN A 15 -2.91 -5.31 -10.43
C ASN A 15 -2.84 -4.86 -8.96
N LEU A 16 -3.70 -5.40 -8.09
CA LEU A 16 -3.66 -5.10 -6.65
C LEU A 16 -2.37 -5.59 -5.99
N ASP A 17 -1.87 -6.78 -6.34
CA ASP A 17 -0.60 -7.31 -5.85
C ASP A 17 0.55 -6.36 -6.18
N SER A 18 0.61 -5.88 -7.42
CA SER A 18 1.62 -4.89 -7.84
C SER A 18 1.49 -3.57 -7.07
N MET A 19 0.27 -3.08 -6.84
CA MET A 19 0.05 -1.85 -6.08
C MET A 19 0.45 -2.01 -4.61
N VAL A 20 0.13 -3.15 -3.98
CA VAL A 20 0.50 -3.41 -2.58
C VAL A 20 2.01 -3.39 -2.40
N GLU A 21 2.78 -4.01 -3.30
CA GLU A 21 4.24 -3.99 -3.19
C GLU A 21 4.82 -2.58 -3.38
N ASP A 22 4.32 -1.80 -4.33
CA ASP A 22 4.74 -0.40 -4.52
C ASP A 22 4.46 0.46 -3.26
N TYR A 23 3.33 0.26 -2.59
CA TYR A 23 3.03 0.95 -1.33
C TYR A 23 3.90 0.47 -0.16
N LYS A 24 4.22 -0.82 -0.07
CA LYS A 24 5.17 -1.33 0.92
C LYS A 24 6.57 -0.74 0.73
N GLU A 25 7.06 -0.65 -0.50
CA GLU A 25 8.34 -0.01 -0.81
C GLU A 25 8.36 1.46 -0.37
N LYS A 26 7.28 2.21 -0.66
CA LYS A 26 7.12 3.60 -0.20
C LYS A 26 7.07 3.72 1.32
N THR A 27 6.33 2.84 2.00
CA THR A 27 6.27 2.78 3.46
C THR A 27 7.68 2.56 4.03
N ASN A 28 8.43 1.60 3.49
CA ASN A 28 9.80 1.31 3.93
C ASN A 28 10.76 2.48 3.68
N PHE A 29 10.66 3.12 2.52
CA PHE A 29 11.45 4.31 2.19
C PHE A 29 11.21 5.44 3.21
N ILE A 30 9.94 5.73 3.52
CA ILE A 30 9.59 6.78 4.48
C ILE A 30 10.06 6.44 5.90
N LEU A 31 9.91 5.18 6.32
CA LEU A 31 10.44 4.72 7.60
C LEU A 31 11.96 4.89 7.67
N SER A 32 12.68 4.57 6.60
CA SER A 32 14.13 4.78 6.52
C SER A 32 14.52 6.25 6.65
N MET A 33 13.72 7.16 6.06
CA MET A 33 13.90 8.60 6.17
C MET A 33 13.65 9.09 7.60
N LEU A 34 12.64 8.56 8.29
CA LEU A 34 12.39 8.88 9.71
C LEU A 34 13.46 8.34 10.66
N HIS A 35 14.06 7.19 10.33
CA HIS A 35 15.16 6.59 11.08
C HIS A 35 16.49 7.32 10.88
N CYS A 36 16.68 8.03 9.76
CA CYS A 36 17.82 8.92 9.58
C CYS A 36 17.71 10.13 10.52
N HIS A 37 18.31 10.01 11.72
CA HIS A 37 18.30 11.04 12.77
C HIS A 37 19.04 12.34 12.40
N SER A 38 19.82 12.35 11.31
CA SER A 38 20.54 13.52 10.85
C SER A 38 19.64 14.44 10.01
N ALA A 39 19.21 15.56 10.61
CA ALA A 39 18.76 16.80 9.94
C ALA A 39 17.26 17.00 9.59
N LEU A 40 16.32 16.26 10.19
CA LEU A 40 14.90 16.66 10.10
C LEU A 40 14.52 17.60 11.24
N THR A 41 14.03 18.80 10.89
CA THR A 41 13.31 19.68 11.82
C THR A 41 12.01 19.02 12.30
N GLU A 42 11.47 19.46 13.42
CA GLU A 42 10.21 18.91 13.97
C GLU A 42 9.04 19.02 12.98
N ASN A 43 8.91 20.16 12.28
CA ASN A 43 7.88 20.34 11.26
C ASN A 43 8.03 19.35 10.09
N GLN A 44 9.26 19.11 9.63
CA GLN A 44 9.52 18.13 8.57
C GLN A 44 9.19 16.71 9.05
N ARG A 45 9.54 16.36 10.30
CA ARG A 45 9.18 15.08 10.92
C ARG A 45 7.67 14.88 10.93
N GLN A 46 6.90 15.89 11.35
CA GLN A 46 5.44 15.83 11.40
C GLN A 46 4.82 15.65 10.00
N LEU A 47 5.34 16.35 8.99
CA LEU A 47 4.89 16.18 7.60
C LEU A 47 5.15 14.76 7.09
N ILE A 48 6.35 14.21 7.37
CA ILE A 48 6.70 12.85 6.96
C ILE A 48 5.83 11.81 7.66
N ILE A 49 5.54 12.00 8.96
CA ILE A 49 4.61 11.13 9.71
C ILE A 49 3.20 11.21 9.12
N SER A 50 2.73 12.40 8.74
CA SER A 50 1.43 12.58 8.08
C SER A 50 1.36 11.83 6.76
N LEU A 51 2.40 11.94 5.92
CA LEU A 51 2.56 11.19 4.68
C LEU A 51 2.57 9.67 4.91
N LEU A 52 3.30 9.20 5.92
CA LEU A 52 3.35 7.79 6.30
C LEU A 52 1.95 7.26 6.65
N ASN A 53 1.17 8.02 7.41
CA ASN A 53 -0.17 7.62 7.80
C ASN A 53 -1.11 7.52 6.59
N GLN A 54 -1.04 8.48 5.66
CA GLN A 54 -1.83 8.44 4.42
C GLN A 54 -1.48 7.23 3.55
N ILE A 55 -0.19 6.93 3.40
CA ILE A 55 0.29 5.79 2.61
C ILE A 55 -0.15 4.47 3.25
N ARG A 56 -0.03 4.34 4.57
CA ARG A 56 -0.50 3.15 5.30
C ARG A 56 -2.00 2.95 5.18
N GLU A 57 -2.78 4.03 5.19
CA GLU A 57 -4.23 3.93 5.02
C GLU A 57 -4.58 3.34 3.64
N VAL A 58 -3.88 3.77 2.59
CA VAL A 58 -4.07 3.21 1.24
C VAL A 58 -3.60 1.75 1.18
N GLU A 59 -2.43 1.43 1.75
CA GLU A 59 -1.90 0.06 1.81
C GLU A 59 -2.90 -0.90 2.47
N VAL A 60 -3.48 -0.51 3.61
CA VAL A 60 -4.49 -1.31 4.32
C VAL A 60 -5.74 -1.52 3.45
N ARG A 61 -6.22 -0.47 2.78
CA ARG A 61 -7.40 -0.57 1.89
C ARG A 61 -7.13 -1.51 0.71
N LEU A 62 -5.95 -1.45 0.11
CA LEU A 62 -5.56 -2.36 -0.98
C LEU A 62 -5.50 -3.82 -0.51
N ILE A 63 -4.95 -4.09 0.67
CA ILE A 63 -4.92 -5.43 1.27
C ILE A 63 -6.35 -5.93 1.53
N GLN A 64 -7.25 -5.07 2.03
CA GLN A 64 -8.65 -5.42 2.25
C GLN A 64 -9.36 -5.73 0.93
N GLU A 65 -9.18 -4.92 -0.12
CA GLU A 65 -9.77 -5.15 -1.43
C GLU A 65 -9.28 -6.47 -2.04
N ARG A 66 -7.99 -6.75 -1.93
CA ARG A 66 -7.39 -8.02 -2.35
C ARG A 66 -8.01 -9.21 -1.61
N ALA A 67 -8.16 -9.11 -0.29
CA ALA A 67 -8.77 -10.16 0.53
C ALA A 67 -10.24 -10.42 0.15
N LEU A 68 -10.98 -9.35 -0.19
CA LEU A 68 -12.34 -9.48 -0.70
C LEU A 68 -12.37 -10.25 -2.02
N ILE A 69 -11.51 -9.89 -2.99
CA ILE A 69 -11.45 -10.62 -4.26
C ILE A 69 -11.14 -12.10 -4.04
N LEU A 70 -10.15 -12.43 -3.20
CA LEU A 70 -9.82 -13.81 -2.85
C LEU A 70 -10.96 -14.57 -2.17
N HIS A 71 -11.84 -13.87 -1.47
CA HIS A 71 -13.02 -14.48 -0.86
C HIS A 71 -14.12 -14.82 -1.88
N TYR A 72 -14.19 -14.07 -2.98
CA TYR A 72 -15.22 -14.23 -4.01
C TYR A 72 -14.81 -15.18 -5.15
N ILE A 73 -13.52 -15.35 -5.44
CA ILE A 73 -12.99 -16.33 -6.41
C ILE A 73 -13.08 -17.74 -5.83
#